data_AF-A0A562VLE1-F1
#
_entry.id   AF-A0A562VLE1-F1
#
_cell.length_a   1.000
_cell.length_b   1.000
_cell.length_c   1.000
_cell.angle_alpha   90.00
_cell.angle_beta   90.00
_cell.angle_gamma   90.00
#
_symmetry.space_group_name_H-M   'P 1'
#
loop_
_entity.id
_entity.type
_entity.pdbx_description
1 polymer ?
#
loop_
_entity_poly.entity_id
_entity_poly.type
_entity_poly.pdbx_seq_one_letter_code
_entity_poly.pdbx_strand_id
1 'polypeptide(L)' 'MATCKDCSFYFAVPENAGDYKPGKGDCVTQKEDAKGKYWLSKPTLNATPSCPTFKKSK' A
#
# COMPACT_ATOMS: atom_id res chain seq x y z
N MET A 1 17.71 3.16 -0.21
CA MET A 1 16.61 3.37 0.77
C MET A 1 15.44 2.53 0.32
N ALA A 2 14.76 1.84 1.24
CA ALA A 2 13.55 1.11 0.90
C ALA A 2 12.39 2.10 0.64
N THR A 3 11.55 1.78 -0.32
CA THR A 3 10.40 2.59 -0.72
C THR A 3 9.11 1.81 -0.51
N CYS A 4 7.96 2.47 -0.64
CA CYS A 4 6.67 1.80 -0.62
C CYS A 4 6.58 0.68 -1.66
N LYS A 5 7.21 0.81 -2.83
CA LYS A 5 7.26 -0.24 -3.85
C LYS A 5 7.81 -1.58 -3.33
N ASP A 6 8.72 -1.53 -2.36
CA ASP A 6 9.38 -2.71 -1.78
C ASP A 6 8.57 -3.36 -0.64
N CYS A 7 7.40 -2.79 -0.30
CA CYS A 7 6.58 -3.20 0.83
C CYS A 7 5.52 -4.23 0.42
N SER A 8 5.32 -5.26 1.26
CA SER A 8 4.28 -6.30 1.11
C SER A 8 2.85 -5.74 1.13
N PHE A 9 2.67 -4.52 1.63
CA PHE A 9 1.37 -3.84 1.74
C PHE A 9 1.09 -2.92 0.55
N TYR A 10 2.05 -2.74 -0.37
CA TYR A 10 1.87 -1.89 -1.54
C TYR A 10 1.31 -2.67 -2.71
N PHE A 11 0.22 -2.17 -3.28
CA PHE A 11 -0.43 -2.71 -4.47
C PHE A 11 -0.49 -1.62 -5.53
N ALA A 12 0.17 -1.81 -6.67
CA ALA A 12 0.12 -0.83 -7.76
C ALA A 12 -1.30 -0.72 -8.31
N VAL A 13 -1.76 0.50 -8.58
CA VAL A 13 -3.06 0.72 -9.24
C VAL A 13 -2.93 0.25 -10.70
N PRO A 14 -3.81 -0.65 -11.19
CA PRO A 14 -3.79 -1.10 -12.59
C PRO A 14 -4.01 0.05 -13.58
N GLU A 15 -3.40 0.00 -14.76
CA GLU A 15 -3.48 1.10 -15.75
C GLU A 15 -4.88 1.36 -16.28
N ASN A 16 -5.74 0.34 -16.26
CA ASN A 16 -7.14 0.41 -16.69
C ASN A 16 -8.09 0.87 -15.57
N ALA A 17 -7.60 1.16 -14.36
CA ALA A 17 -8.42 1.70 -13.28
C ALA A 17 -8.68 3.20 -13.49
N GLY A 18 -9.87 3.67 -13.11
CA GLY A 18 -10.28 5.06 -13.30
C GLY A 18 -9.43 6.07 -12.51
N ASP A 19 -8.70 5.61 -11.50
CA ASP A 19 -7.85 6.40 -10.63
C ASP A 19 -6.35 6.18 -10.85
N TYR A 20 -5.98 5.49 -11.95
CA TYR A 20 -4.58 5.23 -12.31
C TYR A 20 -3.77 6.51 -12.50
N LYS A 21 -2.55 6.49 -11.95
CA LYS A 21 -1.48 7.43 -12.25
C LYS A 21 -0.15 6.68 -12.21
N PRO A 22 0.85 7.04 -13.03
CA PRO A 22 2.16 6.40 -12.98
C PRO A 22 2.75 6.39 -11.56
N GLY A 23 3.12 5.20 -11.09
CA GLY A 23 3.67 4.99 -9.74
C GLY A 23 2.68 5.04 -8.59
N LYS A 24 1.40 5.30 -8.84
CA LYS A 24 0.35 5.24 -7.82
C LYS A 24 0.09 3.80 -7.38
N GLY A 25 -0.08 3.62 -6.09
CA GLY A 25 -0.54 2.37 -5.50
C GLY A 25 -1.36 2.62 -4.24
N ASP A 26 -1.80 1.54 -3.63
CA ASP A 26 -2.49 1.53 -2.35
C ASP A 26 -1.66 0.81 -1.31
N CYS A 27 -1.55 1.42 -0.12
CA CYS A 27 -1.06 0.78 1.09
C CYS A 27 -2.24 0.11 1.79
N VAL A 28 -2.34 -1.21 1.65
CA VAL A 28 -3.43 -2.02 2.19
C VAL A 28 -2.98 -2.71 3.47
N THR A 29 -3.62 -2.38 4.59
CA THR A 29 -3.31 -2.97 5.90
C THR A 29 -4.57 -3.55 6.54
N GLN A 30 -4.45 -4.75 7.13
CA GLN A 30 -5.51 -5.35 7.92
C GLN A 30 -5.45 -4.80 9.35
N LYS A 31 -6.63 -4.55 9.92
CA LYS A 31 -6.83 -4.25 11.33
C LYS A 31 -7.93 -5.15 11.89
N GLU A 32 -7.91 -5.31 13.20
CA GLU A 32 -8.93 -6.05 13.93
C GLU A 32 -9.22 -5.29 15.21
N ASP A 33 -10.50 -5.11 15.52
CA ASP A 33 -10.97 -4.57 16.79
C ASP A 33 -12.07 -5.45 17.39
N ALA A 34 -12.67 -5.02 18.50
CA ALA A 34 -13.71 -5.77 19.19
C ALA A 34 -14.95 -6.09 18.34
N LYS A 35 -15.15 -5.39 17.21
CA LYS A 35 -16.23 -5.65 16.26
C LYS A 35 -15.84 -6.62 15.15
N GLY A 36 -14.54 -6.72 14.83
CA GLY A 36 -14.02 -7.68 13.87
C GLY A 36 -12.87 -7.15 13.01
N LYS A 37 -12.61 -7.88 11.91
CA LYS A 37 -11.53 -7.59 10.95
C LYS A 37 -11.99 -6.62 9.87
N TYR A 38 -11.12 -5.70 9.51
CA TYR A 38 -11.31 -4.76 8.40
C TYR A 38 -9.99 -4.43 7.73
N TRP A 39 -10.05 -3.79 6.55
CA TRP A 39 -8.89 -3.35 5.80
C TRP A 39 -8.94 -1.86 5.54
N LEU A 40 -7.79 -1.20 5.65
CA LEU A 40 -7.60 0.18 5.24
C LEU A 40 -6.82 0.20 3.93
N SER A 41 -7.36 0.88 2.91
CA SER A 41 -6.68 1.14 1.64
C SER A 41 -6.31 2.62 1.57
N LYS A 42 -5.03 2.95 1.76
CA LYS A 42 -4.54 4.32 1.71
C LYS A 42 -3.77 4.57 0.40
N PRO A 43 -4.16 5.54 -0.43
CA PRO A 43 -3.40 5.90 -1.62
C PRO A 43 -1.97 6.33 -1.29
N THR A 44 -0.99 5.86 -2.07
CA THR A 44 0.43 6.16 -1.91
C THR A 44 1.17 6.13 -3.26
N LEU A 45 2.46 6.44 -3.25
CA LEU A 45 3.32 6.41 -4.43
C LEU A 45 4.46 5.42 -4.22
N ASN A 46 4.88 4.76 -5.30
CA ASN A 46 5.95 3.76 -5.30
C ASN A 46 7.26 4.30 -4.69
N ALA A 47 7.61 5.56 -4.96
CA ALA A 47 8.84 6.22 -4.55
C ALA A 47 8.78 6.83 -3.15
N THR A 48 7.62 6.77 -2.46
CA THR A 48 7.52 7.24 -1.08
C THR A 48 8.49 6.46 -0.18
N PRO A 49 9.27 7.13 0.70
CA PRO A 49 10.15 6.45 1.64
C PRO A 49 9.41 5.46 2.54
N SER A 50 10.08 4.37 2.92
CA SER A 50 9.50 3.38 3.84
C SER A 50 9.09 3.98 5.18
N CYS A 51 8.00 3.47 5.76
CA CYS A 51 7.45 3.93 7.02
C CYS A 51 7.65 2.88 8.15
N PRO A 52 7.28 3.18 9.42
CA PRO A 52 7.46 2.25 10.53
C PRO A 52 6.75 0.91 10.40
N THR A 53 5.70 0.82 9.57
CA THR A 53 4.97 -0.43 9.29
C THR A 53 5.52 -1.19 8.07
N PHE A 54 6.66 -0.76 7.53
CA PHE A 54 7.26 -1.39 6.36
C PHE A 54 7.56 -2.87 6.60
N LYS A 55 7.14 -3.70 5.64
CA LYS A 55 7.45 -5.13 5.61
C LYS A 55 7.93 -5.47 4.22
N LYS A 56 9.20 -5.85 4.08
CA LYS A 56 9.79 -6.17 2.78
C LYS A 56 8.97 -7.26 2.07
N SER A 57 8.55 -7.02 0.84
CA SER A 57 7.94 -8.05 0.00
C SER A 57 8.91 -9.21 -0.16
N LYS A 58 8.38 -10.44 -0.16
CA LYS A 58 9.16 -11.61 -0.57
C LYS A 58 9.49 -11.52 -2.06
#